data_AF-A0A3C0G291-F1
#
_entry.id   AF-A0A3C0G291-F1
#
_cell.length_a   1.000
_cell.length_b   1.000
_cell.length_c   1.000
_cell.angle_alpha   90.00
_cell.angle_beta   90.00
_cell.angle_gamma   90.00
#
_symmetry.space_group_name_H-M   'P 1'
#
loop_
_entity.id
_entity.type
_entity.pdbx_description
1 polymer ?
#
loop_
_entity_poly.entity_id
_entity_poly.type
_entity_poly.pdbx_seq_one_letter_code
_entity_poly.pdbx_strand_id
1 'polypeptide(L)'
;MKIFKSNISNKEYPESEIILAKNIRPSIFEYIKIEHPDFIKQSKIAIFELNRYRQKYLENYLLNEAGELSKLELDVLASIEKQELITANSLSKNEEAK
;
A
#
# COMPACT_ATOMS: atom_id res chain seq x y z
N MET A 1 18.22 -14.06 -31.72
CA MET A 1 17.65 -14.00 -30.35
C MET A 1 16.23 -13.47 -30.48
N LYS A 2 15.21 -14.15 -29.94
CA LYS A 2 13.82 -13.70 -30.06
C LYS A 2 13.51 -12.67 -28.99
N ILE A 3 12.70 -11.67 -29.34
CA ILE A 3 12.30 -10.57 -28.47
C ILE A 3 10.77 -10.45 -28.41
N PHE A 4 10.26 -9.85 -27.34
CA PHE A 4 8.86 -9.48 -27.21
C PHE A 4 8.73 -8.03 -26.73
N LYS A 5 7.59 -7.40 -27.05
CA LYS A 5 7.23 -6.07 -26.55
C LYS A 5 6.42 -6.21 -25.26
N SER A 6 6.86 -5.54 -24.20
CA SER A 6 6.12 -5.50 -22.92
C SER A 6 4.84 -4.68 -23.03
N ASN A 7 3.76 -5.16 -22.42
CA ASN A 7 2.49 -4.41 -22.32
C ASN A 7 2.52 -3.31 -21.25
N ILE A 8 3.58 -3.23 -20.45
CA ILE A 8 3.75 -2.21 -19.40
C ILE A 8 4.55 -1.02 -19.93
N SER A 9 5.81 -1.23 -20.29
CA SER A 9 6.69 -0.16 -20.76
C SER A 9 6.70 0.06 -22.27
N ASN A 10 6.07 -0.81 -23.06
CA ASN A 10 6.20 -0.85 -24.51
C ASN A 10 7.64 -1.04 -25.02
N LYS A 11 8.58 -1.46 -24.15
CA LYS A 11 9.96 -1.77 -24.51
C LYS A 11 10.12 -3.22 -24.96
N GLU A 12 11.21 -3.48 -25.67
CA GLU A 12 11.58 -4.82 -26.15
C GLU A 12 12.50 -5.52 -25.15
N TYR A 13 12.22 -6.79 -24.90
CA TYR A 13 12.98 -7.65 -23.99
C TYR A 13 13.22 -9.02 -24.63
N PRO A 14 14.24 -9.78 -24.20
CA PRO A 14 14.43 -11.17 -24.61
C PRO A 14 13.21 -12.04 -24.26
N GLU A 15 12.80 -12.94 -25.14
CA GLU A 15 11.71 -13.88 -24.83
C GLU A 15 12.00 -14.76 -23.59
N SER A 16 13.27 -14.97 -23.23
CA SER A 16 13.65 -15.67 -21.99
C SER A 16 13.20 -14.96 -20.71
N GLU A 17 12.87 -13.67 -20.80
CA GLU A 17 12.44 -12.83 -19.67
C GLU A 17 10.93 -12.65 -19.59
N ILE A 18 10.18 -13.27 -20.49
CA ILE A 18 8.73 -13.10 -20.57
C ILE A 18 8.03 -13.71 -19.35
N ILE A 19 7.15 -12.93 -18.74
CA ILE A 19 6.16 -13.42 -17.78
C ILE A 19 4.77 -13.12 -18.34
N LEU A 20 3.94 -14.15 -18.40
CA LEU A 20 2.52 -13.99 -18.74
C LEU A 20 1.76 -13.51 -17.51
N ALA A 21 0.90 -12.51 -17.70
CA ALA A 21 0.16 -11.88 -16.61
C ALA A 21 -0.73 -12.87 -15.83
N LYS A 22 -1.21 -13.94 -16.48
CA LYS A 22 -1.93 -15.04 -15.82
C LYS A 22 -1.13 -15.77 -14.73
N ASN A 23 0.20 -15.72 -14.79
CA ASN A 23 1.09 -16.38 -13.82
C ASN A 23 1.49 -15.44 -12.65
N ILE A 24 1.05 -14.17 -12.69
CA ILE A 24 1.31 -13.20 -11.63
C ILE A 24 0.31 -13.41 -10.48
N ARG A 25 0.79 -13.37 -9.24
CA ARG A 25 -0.08 -13.43 -8.04
C ARG A 25 -1.18 -12.36 -8.13
N PRO A 26 -2.44 -12.67 -7.74
CA PRO A 26 -3.55 -11.75 -7.87
C PRO A 26 -3.30 -10.36 -7.27
N SER A 27 -2.73 -10.28 -6.05
CA SER A 27 -2.46 -9.01 -5.39
C SER A 27 -1.50 -8.10 -6.18
N ILE A 28 -0.43 -8.67 -6.75
CA ILE A 28 0.50 -7.92 -7.60
C ILE A 28 -0.14 -7.56 -8.94
N PHE A 29 -0.95 -8.45 -9.50
CA PHE A 29 -1.66 -8.19 -10.76
C PHE A 29 -2.65 -7.03 -10.62
N GLU A 30 -3.46 -7.02 -9.55
CA GLU A 30 -4.36 -5.89 -9.27
C GLU A 30 -3.58 -4.61 -8.99
N TYR A 31 -2.46 -4.68 -8.28
CA TYR A 31 -1.59 -3.52 -8.05
C TYR A 31 -1.03 -2.93 -9.36
N ILE A 32 -0.60 -3.77 -10.30
CA ILE A 32 -0.16 -3.34 -11.63
C ILE A 32 -1.31 -2.65 -12.38
N LYS A 33 -2.53 -3.19 -12.28
CA LYS A 33 -3.71 -2.62 -12.95
C LYS A 33 -4.10 -1.22 -12.50
N ILE A 34 -3.68 -0.80 -11.30
CA ILE A 34 -3.87 0.58 -10.83
C ILE A 34 -3.14 1.56 -11.76
N GLU A 35 -1.90 1.24 -12.16
CA GLU A 35 -1.11 2.06 -13.08
C GLU A 35 -1.40 1.74 -14.56
N HIS A 36 -1.80 0.51 -14.87
CA HIS A 36 -2.03 0.03 -16.23
C HIS A 36 -3.41 -0.66 -16.37
N PRO A 37 -4.51 0.09 -16.53
CA PRO A 37 -5.87 -0.46 -16.57
C PRO A 37 -6.11 -1.50 -17.67
N ASP A 38 -5.43 -1.35 -18.81
CA ASP A 38 -5.53 -2.27 -19.96
C ASP A 38 -4.70 -3.56 -19.77
N PHE A 39 -4.04 -3.74 -18.62
CA PHE A 39 -3.28 -4.95 -18.33
C PHE A 39 -4.23 -6.14 -18.03
N ILE A 40 -4.22 -7.12 -18.93
CA ILE A 40 -5.11 -8.30 -18.90
C ILE A 40 -4.31 -9.59 -18.73
N LYS A 41 -5.00 -10.72 -18.50
CA LYS A 41 -4.34 -12.02 -18.23
C LYS A 41 -3.47 -12.53 -19.39
N GLN A 42 -3.73 -12.07 -20.62
CA GLN A 42 -2.95 -12.38 -21.83
C GLN A 42 -1.74 -11.46 -22.02
N SER A 43 -1.64 -10.38 -21.25
CA SER A 43 -0.53 -9.42 -21.33
C SER A 43 0.80 -10.07 -20.96
N LYS A 44 1.88 -9.52 -21.53
CA LYS A 44 3.26 -9.92 -21.34
C LYS A 44 4.00 -8.80 -20.62
N ILE A 45 4.81 -9.15 -19.63
CA ILE A 45 5.66 -8.23 -18.88
C ILE A 45 7.05 -8.86 -18.76
N ALA A 46 8.10 -8.04 -18.73
CA ALA A 46 9.45 -8.55 -18.45
C ALA A 46 9.61 -8.87 -16.96
N ILE A 47 10.43 -9.87 -16.64
CA ILE A 47 10.73 -10.24 -15.26
C ILE A 47 11.27 -9.07 -14.43
N PHE A 48 12.10 -8.21 -15.03
CA PHE A 48 12.62 -7.00 -14.38
C PHE A 48 11.50 -6.04 -13.97
N GLU A 49 10.54 -5.79 -14.87
CA GLU A 49 9.39 -4.92 -14.59
C GLU A 49 8.50 -5.52 -13.49
N LEU A 50 8.25 -6.84 -13.55
CA LEU A 50 7.49 -7.53 -12.50
C LEU A 50 8.16 -7.40 -11.13
N ASN A 51 9.49 -7.49 -11.06
CA ASN A 51 10.22 -7.32 -9.81
C ASN A 51 10.08 -5.91 -9.25
N ARG A 52 10.07 -4.87 -10.10
CA ARG A 52 9.80 -3.50 -9.67
C ARG A 52 8.41 -3.35 -9.06
N TYR A 53 7.39 -3.98 -9.65
CA TYR A 53 6.04 -3.96 -9.07
C TYR A 53 5.93 -4.76 -7.76
N ARG A 54 6.65 -5.87 -7.64
CA ARG A 54 6.73 -6.62 -6.36
C ARG A 54 7.33 -5.76 -5.26
N GLN A 55 8.39 -5.01 -5.56
CA GLN A 55 9.02 -4.10 -4.62
C GLN A 55 8.06 -2.96 -4.23
N LYS A 56 7.47 -2.26 -5.21
CA LYS A 56 6.48 -1.20 -4.94
C LYS A 56 5.30 -1.68 -4.10
N TYR A 57 4.78 -2.87 -4.41
CA TYR A 57 3.69 -3.48 -3.64
C TYR A 57 4.10 -3.75 -2.20
N LEU A 58 5.30 -4.30 -1.99
CA LEU A 58 5.82 -4.55 -0.64
C LEU A 58 6.04 -3.24 0.13
N GLU A 59 6.62 -2.23 -0.50
CA GLU A 59 6.80 -0.90 0.09
C GLU A 59 5.45 -0.29 0.49
N ASN A 60 4.44 -0.35 -0.40
CA ASN A 60 3.10 0.15 -0.10
C ASN A 60 2.42 -0.65 1.02
N TYR A 61 2.58 -1.98 1.03
CA TYR A 61 2.05 -2.84 2.08
C TYR A 61 2.63 -2.48 3.45
N LEU A 62 3.97 -2.36 3.55
CA LEU A 62 4.65 -1.98 4.79
C LEU A 62 4.29 -0.57 5.24
N LEU A 63 4.16 0.39 4.31
CA LEU A 63 3.73 1.75 4.63
C LEU A 63 2.29 1.79 5.16
N ASN A 64 1.39 0.98 4.60
CA ASN A 64 0.01 0.92 5.08
C ASN A 64 -0.07 0.27 6.47
N GLU A 65 0.65 -0.84 6.73
CA GLU A 65 0.70 -1.45 8.06
C GLU A 65 1.31 -0.50 9.11
N ALA A 66 2.41 0.18 8.78
CA ALA A 66 3.04 1.15 9.67
C ALA A 66 2.16 2.40 9.89
N GLY A 67 1.44 2.85 8.85
CA GLY A 67 0.49 3.96 8.95
C GLY A 67 -0.73 3.62 9.81
N GLU A 68 -1.20 2.37 9.76
CA GLU A 68 -2.26 1.87 10.65
C GLU A 68 -1.81 1.84 12.12
N LEU A 69 -0.60 1.37 12.39
CA LEU A 69 -0.01 1.39 13.74
C LEU A 69 0.14 2.83 14.26
N SER A 70 0.67 3.75 13.45
CA SER A 70 0.84 5.16 13.84
C SER A 70 -0.50 5.85 14.13
N LYS A 71 -1.55 5.56 13.35
CA LYS A 71 -2.89 6.10 13.61
C LYS A 71 -3.47 5.59 14.93
N LEU A 72 -3.29 4.31 15.24
CA LEU A 72 -3.75 3.73 16.49
C LEU A 72 -3.04 4.35 17.71
N GLU A 73 -1.73 4.58 17.61
CA GLU A 73 -0.96 5.28 18.65
C GLU A 73 -1.45 6.73 18.85
N LEU A 74 -1.72 7.45 17.76
CA LEU A 74 -2.28 8.81 17.81
C LEU A 74 -3.68 8.84 18.44
N ASP A 75 -4.54 7.87 18.11
CA ASP A 75 -5.89 7.77 18.67
C ASP A 75 -5.86 7.46 20.18
N VAL A 76 -4.90 6.64 20.64
CA VAL A 76 -4.67 6.39 22.08
C VAL A 76 -4.17 7.65 22.78
N LEU A 77 -3.19 8.35 22.22
CA LEU A 77 -2.69 9.62 22.78
C LEU A 77 -3.80 10.68 22.87
N ALA A 78 -4.60 10.83 21.81
CA ALA A 78 -5.74 11.74 21.80
C ALA A 78 -6.81 11.35 22.84
N SER A 79 -7.00 10.04 23.07
CA SER A 79 -7.93 9.54 24.10
C SER A 79 -7.42 9.84 25.51
N ILE A 80 -6.11 9.70 25.76
CA ILE A 80 -5.46 10.05 27.04
C ILE A 80 -5.58 11.55 27.30
N GLU A 81 -5.22 12.40 26.32
CA GLU A 81 -5.32 13.86 26.43
C GLU A 81 -6.76 14.30 26.71
N LYS A 82 -7.74 13.71 26.03
CA LYS A 82 -9.17 13.97 26.28
C LYS A 82 -9.61 13.55 27.67
N GLN A 83 -9.06 12.47 28.23
CA GLN A 83 -9.39 11.97 29.56
C GLN A 83 -8.76 12.84 30.67
N GLU A 84 -7.54 13.36 30.45
CA GLU A 84 -6.93 14.36 31.34
C GLU A 84 -7.73 15.66 31.38
N LEU A 85 -8.20 16.16 30.23
CA LEU A 85 -9.06 17.35 30.16
C LEU A 85 -10.40 17.17 30.92
N ILE A 86 -11.01 15.99 30.83
CA ILE A 86 -12.26 15.69 31.58
C ILE A 86 -11.98 15.67 33.09
N THR A 87 -10.84 15.10 33.51
CA THR A 87 -10.48 15.01 34.92
C THR A 87 -10.15 16.39 35.51
N ALA A 88 -9.45 17.25 34.75
CA ALA A 88 -9.17 18.64 35.13
C ALA A 88 -10.46 19.49 35.27
N ASN A 89 -11.44 19.31 34.37
CA ASN A 89 -12.73 20.00 34.47
C ASN A 89 -13.66 19.45 35.57
N SER A 90 -13.40 18.25 36.08
CA SER A 90 -14.16 17.64 37.17
C SER A 90 -13.68 18.11 38.54
N LEU A 91 -12.41 18.53 38.65
CA LEU A 91 -11.79 19.07 39.86
C LEU A 91 -12.12 20.55 40.09
N SER A 92 -12.60 21.28 39.07
CA SER A 92 -12.92 22.71 39.16
C SER A 92 -14.39 23.04 39.48
N LYS A 93 -15.23 22.03 39.75
CA LYS A 93 -16.66 22.24 40.10
C LYS A 93 -17.05 21.91 41.54
N ASN A 94 -16.10 21.56 42.42
CA ASN A 94 -16.40 21.20 43.81
C ASN A 94 -15.90 22.22 44.85
N GLU A 95 -15.89 23.50 44.50
CA GLU A 95 -15.73 24.59 45.48
C GLU A 95 -16.72 25.72 45.15
N GLU A 96 -18.02 25.47 45.31
CA GLU A 96 -19.03 26.53 45.55
C GLU A 96 -20.41 25.92 45.82
N ALA A 97 -20.65 25.49 47.06
CA ALA A 97 -21.98 25.51 47.66
C ALA A 97 -21.84 25.51 49.19
N LYS A 98 -21.94 26.72 49.74
CA LYS A 98 -22.30 27.12 51.11
C LYS A 98 -22.67 26.03 52.12
#